data_AF-A0A6M1RRF4-F1
#
_entry.id   AF-A0A6M1RRF4-F1
#
_cell.length_a   1.000
_cell.length_b   1.000
_cell.length_c   1.000
_cell.angle_alpha   90.00
_cell.angle_beta   90.00
_cell.angle_gamma   90.00
#
_symmetry.space_group_name_H-M   'P 1'
#
loop_
_entity.id
_entity.type
_entity.pdbx_description
1 polymer ?
#
loop_
_entity_poly.entity_id
_entity_poly.type
_entity_poly.pdbx_seq_one_letter_code
_entity_poly.pdbx_strand_id
1 'polypeptide(L)' 'MTALPYIYRWNRQGRKGQPCDVLARGTMNSCCVRFADGYTMVTSRNALMRNRDAGHLTNVEHNSFPVDQP' A
#
# COMPACT_ATOMS: atom_id res chain seq x y z
N MET A 1 6.24 6.16 9.75
CA MET A 1 5.44 6.78 8.68
C MET A 1 4.96 5.65 7.78
N THR A 2 3.65 5.43 7.67
CA THR A 2 3.07 4.23 7.05
C THR A 2 3.38 4.17 5.56
N ALA A 3 4.41 3.41 5.19
CA ALA A 3 4.72 3.16 3.79
C ALA A 3 3.56 2.37 3.17
N LEU A 4 2.79 3.02 2.29
CA LEU A 4 1.67 2.35 1.62
C LEU A 4 2.22 1.24 0.71
N PRO A 5 1.55 0.08 0.63
CA PRO A 5 2.10 -1.11 -0.02
C PRO A 5 2.16 -1.07 -1.54
N TYR A 6 1.50 -0.11 -2.18
CA TYR A 6 1.47 0.02 -3.62
C TYR A 6 1.78 1.45 -4.07
N ILE A 7 2.25 1.61 -5.30
CA ILE A 7 2.52 2.88 -5.97
C ILE A 7 1.68 2.92 -7.25
N TYR A 8 0.87 3.96 -7.40
CA TYR A 8 0.06 4.17 -8.58
C TYR A 8 0.93 4.68 -9.73
N ARG A 9 1.14 3.90 -10.79
CA ARG A 9 2.06 4.27 -11.89
C ARG A 9 1.38 4.85 -13.13
N TRP A 10 0.05 4.93 -13.16
CA TRP A 10 -0.67 5.28 -14.39
C TRP A 10 -0.81 6.80 -14.56
N ASN A 11 -0.46 7.28 -15.76
CA ASN A 11 -0.60 8.69 -16.15
C ASN A 11 -2.04 9.13 -16.48
N ARG A 12 -3.00 8.20 -16.64
CA ARG A 12 -4.35 8.57 -17.14
C ARG A 12 -5.14 9.48 -16.20
N GLN A 13 -4.78 9.57 -14.92
CA GLN A 13 -5.38 10.50 -13.95
C GLN A 13 -4.40 11.54 -13.39
N GLY A 14 -3.20 11.70 -13.96
CA GLY A 14 -2.20 12.66 -13.47
C GLY A 14 -1.66 12.37 -12.06
N ARG A 15 -1.91 11.18 -11.51
CA ARG A 15 -1.54 10.76 -10.14
C ARG A 15 -0.37 9.78 -10.11
N LYS A 16 0.50 9.84 -11.14
CA LYS A 16 1.63 8.92 -11.31
C LYS A 16 2.65 9.09 -10.18
N GLY A 17 3.06 7.99 -9.56
CA GLY A 17 4.06 7.92 -8.49
C GLY A 17 3.49 8.01 -7.08
N GLN A 18 2.17 8.17 -6.92
CA GLN A 18 1.57 8.33 -5.60
C GLN A 18 1.46 6.98 -4.86
N PRO A 19 1.86 6.90 -3.58
CA PRO A 19 1.69 5.71 -2.77
C PRO A 19 0.20 5.51 -2.46
N CYS A 20 -0.24 4.25 -2.48
CA CYS A 20 -1.63 3.84 -2.35
C CYS A 20 -1.74 2.46 -1.69
N ASP A 21 -2.88 2.22 -1.07
CA ASP A 21 -3.23 0.95 -0.44
C ASP A 21 -4.41 0.30 -1.16
N VAL A 22 -4.46 -1.02 -1.21
CA VAL A 22 -5.54 -1.77 -1.88
C VAL A 22 -6.56 -2.17 -0.83
N LEU A 23 -7.72 -1.49 -0.83
CA LEU A 23 -8.81 -1.78 0.10
C LEU A 23 -9.64 -3.00 -0.32
N ALA A 24 -9.86 -3.19 -1.62
CA ALA A 24 -10.71 -4.25 -2.12
C ALA A 24 -10.18 -4.82 -3.43
N ARG A 25 -10.32 -6.13 -3.63
CA ARG A 25 -10.02 -6.81 -4.89
C ARG A 25 -11.35 -7.23 -5.52
N GLY A 26 -11.61 -6.75 -6.74
CA GLY A 26 -12.80 -7.13 -7.49
C GLY A 26 -12.62 -8.48 -8.19
N THR A 27 -13.70 -8.95 -8.82
CA THR A 27 -13.77 -10.26 -9.50
C THR A 27 -12.85 -10.36 -10.73
N MET A 28 -12.55 -9.23 -11.40
CA MET A 28 -11.64 -9.16 -12.55
C MET A 28 -10.29 -8.54 -12.16
N ASN A 29 -9.61 -7.87 -13.09
CA ASN A 29 -8.37 -7.10 -12.85
C ASN A 29 -8.61 -5.80 -12.09
N SER A 30 -9.81 -5.57 -11.57
CA SER A 30 -10.19 -4.37 -10.84
C SER A 30 -9.82 -4.47 -9.35
N CYS A 31 -9.41 -3.36 -8.77
CA CYS A 31 -9.15 -3.21 -7.34
C CYS A 31 -9.51 -1.79 -6.89
N CYS A 32 -10.07 -1.68 -5.69
CA CYS A 32 -10.29 -0.40 -5.03
C CYS A 32 -9.01 -0.02 -4.28
N VAL A 33 -8.49 1.16 -4.55
CA VAL A 33 -7.32 1.73 -3.89
C VAL A 33 -7.64 3.00 -3.14
N ARG A 34 -6.93 3.22 -2.03
CA ARG A 34 -6.95 4.43 -1.22
C ARG A 34 -5.57 5.09 -1.25
N PHE A 35 -5.55 6.37 -1.57
CA PHE A 35 -4.33 7.18 -1.52
C PHE A 35 -4.12 7.75 -0.12
N ALA A 36 -2.89 8.23 0.16
CA ALA A 36 -2.55 8.91 1.41
C ALA A 36 -3.46 10.12 1.70
N ASP A 37 -3.93 10.80 0.66
CA ASP A 37 -4.87 11.93 0.73
C ASP A 37 -6.29 11.53 1.19
N GLY A 38 -6.57 10.25 1.42
CA GLY A 38 -7.91 9.74 1.73
C GLY A 38 -8.81 9.52 0.52
N TYR A 39 -8.33 9.83 -0.68
CA TYR A 39 -9.05 9.59 -1.93
C TYR A 39 -9.15 8.09 -2.22
N THR A 40 -10.36 7.59 -2.47
CA THR A 40 -10.61 6.19 -2.85
C THR A 40 -11.09 6.08 -4.29
N MET A 41 -10.53 5.14 -5.05
CA MET A 41 -10.85 4.93 -6.45
C MET A 41 -10.73 3.46 -6.83
N VAL A 42 -11.61 3.00 -7.73
CA VAL A 42 -11.46 1.72 -8.40
C VAL A 42 -10.56 1.88 -9.63
N THR A 43 -9.49 1.09 -9.67
CA THR A 43 -8.54 1.06 -10.78
C THR A 43 -8.17 -0.39 -11.12
N SER A 44 -7.39 -0.59 -12.17
CA SER A 44 -6.87 -1.92 -12.51
C SER A 44 -5.63 -2.26 -11.68
N ARG A 45 -5.47 -3.51 -11.28
CA ARG A 45 -4.26 -4.01 -10.58
C ARG A 45 -2.97 -3.75 -11.36
N ASN A 46 -3.04 -3.72 -12.69
CA ASN A 46 -1.88 -3.41 -13.54
C ASN A 46 -1.40 -1.95 -13.42
N ALA A 47 -2.25 -1.07 -12.91
CA ALA A 47 -1.93 0.32 -12.61
C ALA A 47 -1.12 0.48 -11.31
N LEU A 48 -1.01 -0.60 -10.52
CA LEU A 48 -0.32 -0.62 -9.24
C LEU A 48 1.02 -1.32 -9.37
N MET A 49 2.04 -0.68 -8.82
CA MET A 49 3.35 -1.27 -8.62
C MET A 49 3.51 -1.60 -7.13
N ARG A 50 4.11 -2.74 -6.80
CA ARG A 50 4.34 -3.08 -5.39
C ARG A 50 5.43 -2.16 -4.82
N ASN A 51 5.15 -1.52 -3.69
CA ASN A 51 6.15 -0.75 -2.97
C ASN A 51 7.03 -1.74 -2.19
N ARG A 52 8.29 -1.88 -2.59
CA ARG A 52 9.24 -2.80 -1.93
C ARG A 52 9.53 -2.39 -0.49
N ASP A 53 9.39 -1.11 -0.20
CA ASP A 53 9.64 -0.50 1.12
C ASP A 53 8.60 -0.92 2.16
N ALA A 54 7.33 -1.08 1.76
CA ALA A 54 6.25 -1.47 2.66
C ALA A 54 6.38 -2.92 3.18
N GLY A 55 7.01 -3.81 2.41
CA GLY A 55 7.25 -5.20 2.84
C GLY A 55 8.35 -5.33 3.90
N HIS A 56 9.15 -4.28 4.13
CA HIS A 56 10.24 -4.31 5.10
C HIS A 56 9.75 -3.98 6.51
N LEU A 57 8.71 -3.16 6.65
CA LEU A 57 8.20 -2.70 7.96
C LEU A 57 7.38 -3.76 8.71
N THR A 58 6.80 -4.74 8.02
CA THR A 58 5.99 -5.79 8.69
C THR A 58 6.81 -6.84 9.43
N ASN A 59 8.13 -6.84 9.26
CA ASN A 59 9.01 -7.90 9.78
C ASN A 59 9.94 -7.45 10.93
N VAL A 60 9.81 -6.21 11.42
CA VAL A 60 10.70 -5.66 12.46
C VAL A 60 10.06 -5.66 13.85
N GLU A 61 8.73 -5.77 13.96
CA GLU A 61 8.04 -5.50 15.23
C GLU A 61 7.74 -6.74 16.09
N HIS A 62 8.26 -7.92 15.73
CA HIS A 62 7.90 -9.19 16.39
C HIS A 62 8.96 -9.78 17.34
N ASN A 63 10.00 -9.04 17.75
CA ASN A 63 10.98 -9.59 18.70
C ASN A 63 11.64 -8.58 19.65
N SER A 64 10.87 -7.63 20.18
CA SER A 64 11.34 -6.81 21.31
C SER A 64 10.29 -6.78 22.42
N PHE A 65 10.00 -7.95 22.99
CA PHE A 65 9.56 -7.99 24.38
C PHE A 65 10.81 -7.88 25.24
N PRO A 66 10.99 -6.81 26.03
CA PRO A 66 12.02 -6.82 27.06
C PRO A 66 11.63 -7.91 28.06
N VAL A 67 12.41 -8.99 28.06
CA VAL A 67 12.51 -9.86 29.22
C VAL A 67 13.13 -9.03 30.34
N ASP A 68 12.57 -9.18 31.54
CA ASP A 68 13.08 -8.70 32.83
C ASP A 68 12.56 -7.34 33.34
N GLN A 69 11.62 -7.41 34.30
CA GLN A 69 11.74 -6.84 35.67
C GLN A 69 10.35 -6.76 36.38
N PRO A 70 10.26 -6.85 37.71
CA PRO A 70 11.04 -7.64 38.68
C PRO A 70 10.32 -8.94 39.12
#